data_AF-A0A8S4RFZ2-F1
#
_entry.id   AF-A0A8S4RFZ2-F1
#
_cell.length_a   1.000
_cell.length_b   1.000
_cell.length_c   1.000
_cell.angle_alpha   90.00
_cell.angle_beta   90.00
_cell.angle_gamma   90.00
#
_symmetry.space_group_name_H-M   'P 1'
#
loop_
_entity.id
_entity.type
_entity.pdbx_description
1 polymer ?
#
loop_
_entity_poly.entity_id
_entity_poly.type
_entity_poly.pdbx_seq_one_letter_code
_entity_poly.pdbx_strand_id
1 'polypeptide(L)'
;MVIMLKGIIVLCFTVVLFLNTVDGLKANCNKEEGLQRCSMALPVLSSPEISFALTREELDKSCVELRVGIKCIDNYTEVCMEKSEQVMFRRIYAGITDVVQELCTRGKYQDEYLRHATCVKKVRQEYEVCSKNYEGTLSMISNHQKKDQYHTDNTNVAANHEDYLRTVCCSFQEYLVCSEQTVLRSCGDEAALFTSAFLKRMASNIIKNFCFEYRDKECSLAGKATATDHSVFLIPTIIATLYSLLYGNFVPT
;
A
#
# COMPACT_ATOMS: atom_id res chain seq x y z
N MET A 1 30.97 -20.11 -53.46
CA MET A 1 30.57 -21.06 -52.39
C MET A 1 31.25 -20.78 -51.05
N VAL A 2 32.59 -20.68 -50.99
CA VAL A 2 33.35 -20.47 -49.73
C VAL A 2 33.05 -19.14 -49.01
N ILE A 3 32.78 -18.06 -49.74
CA ILE A 3 32.47 -16.74 -49.18
C ILE A 3 31.09 -16.74 -48.49
N MET A 4 30.10 -17.41 -49.08
CA MET A 4 28.76 -17.57 -48.51
C MET A 4 28.81 -18.36 -47.20
N LEU A 5 29.65 -19.40 -47.13
CA LEU A 5 29.83 -20.22 -45.93
C LEU A 5 30.45 -19.42 -44.78
N LYS A 6 31.46 -18.57 -45.06
CA LYS A 6 32.05 -17.68 -44.05
C LYS A 6 31.05 -16.65 -43.53
N GLY A 7 30.22 -16.06 -44.40
CA GLY A 7 29.18 -15.12 -44.00
C GLY A 7 28.12 -15.74 -43.08
N ILE A 8 27.70 -16.97 -43.38
CA ILE A 8 26.74 -17.73 -42.56
C ILE A 8 27.34 -18.05 -41.18
N ILE A 9 28.60 -18.48 -41.12
CA ILE A 9 29.28 -18.79 -39.84
C ILE A 9 29.36 -17.55 -38.95
N VAL A 10 29.74 -16.39 -39.50
CA VAL A 10 29.80 -15.13 -38.74
C VAL A 10 28.42 -14.72 -38.24
N LEU A 11 27.38 -14.82 -39.08
CA LEU A 11 26.01 -14.53 -38.68
C LEU A 11 25.56 -15.45 -37.53
N CYS A 12 25.78 -16.76 -37.64
CA CYS A 12 25.46 -17.72 -36.59
C CYS A 12 26.21 -17.42 -35.29
N PHE A 13 27.51 -17.10 -35.34
CA PHE A 13 28.28 -16.72 -34.15
C PHE A 13 27.72 -15.44 -33.50
N THR A 14 27.35 -14.44 -34.28
CA THR A 14 26.74 -13.22 -33.73
C THR A 14 25.38 -13.50 -33.10
N VAL A 15 24.52 -14.29 -33.75
CA VAL A 15 23.20 -14.67 -33.22
C VAL A 15 23.34 -15.49 -31.93
N VAL A 16 24.26 -16.46 -31.89
CA VAL A 16 24.53 -17.26 -30.69
C VAL A 16 25.07 -16.38 -29.56
N LEU A 17 25.97 -15.43 -29.83
CA LEU A 17 26.44 -14.47 -28.83
C LEU A 17 25.29 -13.60 -28.30
N PHE A 18 24.43 -13.07 -29.18
CA PHE A 18 23.25 -12.30 -28.77
C PHE A 18 22.26 -13.13 -27.93
N LEU A 19 21.97 -14.37 -28.32
CA LEU A 19 21.08 -15.26 -27.56
C LEU A 19 21.64 -15.60 -26.18
N ASN A 20 22.93 -15.92 -26.08
CA ASN A 20 23.59 -16.18 -24.80
C ASN A 20 23.61 -14.94 -23.87
N THR A 21 23.72 -13.72 -24.42
CA THR A 21 23.63 -12.50 -23.61
C THR A 21 22.23 -12.23 -23.08
N VAL A 22 21.19 -12.60 -23.82
CA VAL A 22 19.79 -12.46 -23.37
C VAL A 22 19.49 -13.44 -22.25
N ASP A 23 19.96 -14.69 -22.36
CA ASP A 23 19.78 -15.70 -21.32
C ASP A 23 20.56 -15.38 -20.04
N GLY A 24 21.77 -14.82 -20.16
CA GLY A 24 22.57 -14.37 -19.01
C GLY A 24 21.95 -13.19 -18.26
N LEU A 25 21.25 -12.29 -18.95
CA LEU A 25 20.54 -11.16 -18.33
C LEU A 25 19.27 -11.64 -17.60
N LYS A 26 18.59 -12.64 -18.16
CA LYS A 26 17.37 -13.23 -17.60
C LYS A 26 17.64 -14.18 -16.42
N ALA A 27 18.85 -14.73 -16.32
CA ALA A 27 19.28 -15.59 -15.21
C ALA A 27 19.21 -14.90 -13.83
N ASN A 28 19.23 -13.56 -13.76
CA ASN A 28 19.08 -12.78 -12.53
C ASN A 28 17.63 -12.38 -12.21
N CYS A 29 16.63 -12.85 -12.99
CA CYS A 29 15.23 -12.49 -12.81
C CYS A 29 14.52 -13.33 -11.73
N ASN A 30 15.15 -13.57 -10.58
CA ASN A 30 14.41 -14.11 -9.43
C ASN A 30 13.37 -13.06 -8.99
N LYS A 31 12.08 -13.34 -9.22
CA LYS A 31 11.01 -12.32 -9.16
C LYS A 31 10.87 -11.66 -7.79
N GLU A 32 11.04 -12.44 -6.73
CA GLU A 32 10.81 -11.96 -5.37
C GLU A 32 12.08 -11.30 -4.79
N GLU A 33 13.23 -11.97 -4.87
CA GLU A 33 14.50 -11.47 -4.33
C GLU A 33 15.03 -10.24 -5.10
N GLY A 34 14.87 -10.22 -6.43
CA GLY A 34 15.39 -9.14 -7.28
C GLY A 34 14.66 -7.82 -7.04
N LEU A 35 13.33 -7.86 -6.98
CA LEU A 35 12.53 -6.67 -6.75
C LEU A 35 12.61 -6.20 -5.29
N GLN A 36 12.62 -7.14 -4.33
CA GLN A 36 12.81 -6.81 -2.92
C GLN A 36 14.16 -6.12 -2.67
N ARG A 37 15.22 -6.53 -3.38
CA ARG A 37 16.52 -5.84 -3.31
C ARG A 37 16.46 -4.40 -3.82
N CYS A 38 15.68 -4.14 -4.88
CA CYS A 38 15.48 -2.77 -5.36
C CYS A 38 14.65 -1.93 -4.38
N SER A 39 13.64 -2.53 -3.73
CA SER A 39 12.75 -1.81 -2.81
C SER A 39 13.45 -1.39 -1.51
N MET A 40 14.52 -2.07 -1.08
CA MET A 40 15.31 -1.67 0.11
C MET A 40 15.89 -0.25 0.00
N ALA A 41 16.17 0.23 -1.21
CA ALA A 41 16.65 1.59 -1.47
C ALA A 41 15.53 2.64 -1.47
N LEU A 42 14.29 2.21 -1.30
CA LEU A 42 13.11 3.07 -1.23
C LEU A 42 12.43 2.76 0.10
N PRO A 43 12.93 3.31 1.23
CA PRO A 43 12.41 3.02 2.56
C PRO A 43 10.90 3.16 2.59
N VAL A 44 10.35 4.20 1.97
CA VAL A 44 8.90 4.45 1.87
C VAL A 44 8.09 3.32 1.20
N LEU A 45 8.74 2.42 0.46
CA LEU A 45 8.13 1.22 -0.16
C LEU A 45 8.33 -0.06 0.65
N SER A 46 9.32 -0.08 1.55
CA SER A 46 9.70 -1.27 2.31
C SER A 46 9.32 -1.18 3.79
N SER A 47 9.26 0.03 4.36
CA SER A 47 8.65 0.35 5.64
C SER A 47 8.08 1.78 5.61
N PRO A 48 6.88 2.02 6.16
CA PRO A 48 6.35 3.37 6.32
C PRO A 48 7.10 4.22 7.37
N GLU A 49 8.30 3.79 7.81
CA GLU A 49 9.31 4.66 8.42
C GLU A 49 9.80 5.67 7.37
N ILE A 50 9.06 6.76 7.22
CA ILE A 50 9.48 7.84 6.36
C ILE A 50 10.69 8.52 6.99
N SER A 51 11.87 8.18 6.48
CA SER A 51 13.08 8.96 6.71
C SER A 51 12.92 10.31 6.02
N PHE A 52 12.33 11.28 6.72
CA PHE A 52 12.27 12.65 6.25
C PHE A 52 13.69 13.24 6.29
N ALA A 53 14.20 13.64 5.13
CA ALA A 53 15.42 14.42 5.05
C ALA A 53 15.12 15.86 5.49
N LEU A 54 15.99 16.44 6.30
CA LEU A 54 15.65 17.60 7.14
C LEU A 54 16.22 18.88 6.62
N THR A 55 17.28 18.73 5.86
CA THR A 55 17.98 19.81 5.21
C THR A 55 18.17 19.44 3.76
N ARG A 56 18.49 20.46 2.95
CA ARG A 56 18.80 20.25 1.54
C ARG A 56 19.99 19.30 1.37
N GLU A 57 20.98 19.34 2.26
CA GLU A 57 22.17 18.49 2.21
C GLU A 57 21.86 17.03 2.53
N GLU A 58 21.01 16.78 3.53
CA GLU A 58 20.54 15.42 3.83
C GLU A 58 19.68 14.89 2.68
N LEU A 59 18.81 15.74 2.13
CA LEU A 59 17.93 15.36 1.02
C LEU A 59 18.74 15.04 -0.24
N ASP A 60 19.75 15.84 -0.56
CA ASP A 60 20.63 15.61 -1.71
C ASP A 60 21.36 14.26 -1.60
N LYS A 61 21.77 13.86 -0.39
CA LYS A 61 22.36 12.53 -0.13
C LYS A 61 21.34 11.42 -0.31
N SER A 62 20.17 11.53 0.32
CA SER A 62 19.09 10.54 0.18
C SER A 62 18.64 10.39 -1.29
N CYS A 63 18.63 11.48 -2.04
CA CYS A 63 18.28 11.48 -3.46
C CYS A 63 19.21 10.66 -4.35
N VAL A 64 20.46 10.42 -3.94
CA VAL A 64 21.35 9.49 -4.64
C VAL A 64 20.80 8.07 -4.52
N GLU A 65 20.46 7.65 -3.31
CA GLU A 65 19.95 6.30 -3.02
C GLU A 65 18.57 6.07 -3.64
N LEU A 66 17.65 7.03 -3.49
CA LEU A 66 16.30 6.96 -4.05
C LEU A 66 16.34 6.79 -5.58
N ARG A 67 17.18 7.56 -6.28
CA ARG A 67 17.33 7.45 -7.73
C ARG A 67 17.95 6.12 -8.16
N VAL A 68 18.88 5.58 -7.38
CA VAL A 68 19.44 4.24 -7.63
C VAL A 68 18.35 3.18 -7.47
N GLY A 69 17.52 3.28 -6.43
CA GLY A 69 16.37 2.40 -6.21
C GLY A 69 15.37 2.43 -7.37
N ILE A 70 14.93 3.60 -7.80
CA ILE A 70 14.02 3.76 -8.95
C ILE A 70 14.62 3.16 -10.22
N LYS A 71 15.89 3.45 -10.53
CA LYS A 71 16.58 2.86 -11.69
C LYS A 71 16.70 1.33 -11.62
N CYS A 72 16.91 0.78 -10.42
CA CYS A 72 16.92 -0.67 -10.21
C CYS A 72 15.56 -1.27 -10.57
N ILE A 73 14.48 -0.66 -10.08
CA ILE A 73 13.11 -1.07 -10.38
C ILE A 73 12.83 -0.99 -11.89
N ASP A 74 13.13 0.14 -12.53
CA ASP A 74 12.90 0.34 -13.97
C ASP A 74 13.64 -0.70 -14.81
N ASN A 75 14.92 -0.93 -14.53
CA ASN A 75 15.73 -1.91 -15.25
C ASN A 75 15.22 -3.34 -15.01
N TYR A 76 14.84 -3.67 -13.77
CA TYR A 76 14.23 -4.96 -13.44
C TYR A 76 12.93 -5.16 -14.23
N THR A 77 12.04 -4.16 -14.24
CA THR A 77 10.79 -4.21 -15.01
C THR A 77 11.05 -4.39 -16.50
N GLU A 78 12.02 -3.71 -17.08
CA GLU A 78 12.34 -3.82 -18.51
C GLU A 78 12.87 -5.18 -18.92
N VAL A 79 13.74 -5.76 -18.09
CA VAL A 79 14.46 -7.01 -18.39
C VAL A 79 13.64 -8.25 -18.01
N CYS A 80 12.95 -8.21 -16.87
CA CYS A 80 12.39 -9.41 -16.24
C CYS A 80 10.87 -9.57 -16.39
N MET A 81 10.15 -8.55 -16.88
CA MET A 81 8.70 -8.59 -17.03
C MET A 81 8.26 -8.57 -18.50
N GLU A 82 7.13 -9.21 -18.79
CA GLU A 82 6.48 -9.14 -20.10
C GLU A 82 5.89 -7.75 -20.37
N LYS A 83 5.61 -7.41 -21.64
CA LYS A 83 5.11 -6.07 -22.00
C LYS A 83 3.82 -5.67 -21.30
N SER A 84 2.89 -6.61 -21.10
CA SER A 84 1.66 -6.39 -20.33
C SER A 84 1.93 -6.14 -18.85
N GLU A 85 2.81 -6.94 -18.24
CA GLU A 85 3.27 -6.78 -16.85
C GLU A 85 3.99 -5.44 -16.66
N GLN A 86 4.84 -5.01 -17.61
CA GLN A 86 5.56 -3.73 -17.58
C GLN A 86 4.60 -2.54 -17.48
N VAL A 87 3.52 -2.53 -18.28
CA VAL A 87 2.54 -1.44 -18.27
C VAL A 87 1.83 -1.35 -16.93
N MET A 88 1.40 -2.50 -16.39
CA MET A 88 0.75 -2.55 -15.08
C MET A 88 1.72 -2.14 -13.98
N PHE A 89 2.92 -2.70 -13.95
CA PHE A 89 3.91 -2.44 -12.92
C PHE A 89 4.38 -0.98 -12.89
N ARG A 90 4.64 -0.37 -14.05
CA ARG A 90 4.96 1.07 -14.12
C ARG A 90 3.82 1.93 -13.59
N ARG A 91 2.56 1.56 -13.88
CA ARG A 91 1.40 2.25 -13.31
C ARG A 91 1.39 2.16 -11.79
N ILE A 92 1.77 1.02 -11.21
CA ILE A 92 1.80 0.80 -9.75
C ILE A 92 2.81 1.74 -9.07
N TYR A 93 4.00 1.91 -9.65
CA TYR A 93 5.10 2.68 -9.06
C TYR A 93 5.20 4.14 -9.54
N ALA A 94 4.37 4.56 -10.50
CA ALA A 94 4.41 5.92 -11.07
C ALA A 94 4.34 7.01 -10.00
N GLY A 95 3.41 6.90 -9.03
CA GLY A 95 3.25 7.93 -8.00
C GLY A 95 4.52 8.13 -7.15
N ILE A 96 5.26 7.06 -6.89
CA ILE A 96 6.51 7.09 -6.13
C ILE A 96 7.62 7.68 -6.97
N THR A 97 7.71 7.25 -8.23
CA THR A 97 8.67 7.75 -9.21
C THR A 97 8.53 9.26 -9.38
N ASP A 98 7.29 9.75 -9.50
CA ASP A 98 6.98 11.17 -9.63
C ASP A 98 7.42 11.96 -8.39
N VAL A 99 7.10 11.47 -7.18
CA VAL A 99 7.51 12.14 -5.93
C VAL A 99 9.03 12.17 -5.81
N VAL A 100 9.74 11.06 -6.06
CA VAL A 100 11.21 11.03 -6.03
C VAL A 100 11.78 12.02 -7.04
N GLN A 101 11.23 12.07 -8.26
CA GLN A 101 11.69 12.99 -9.29
C GLN A 101 11.49 14.45 -8.89
N GLU A 102 10.31 14.83 -8.39
CA GLU A 102 10.01 16.20 -7.97
C GLU A 102 10.75 16.62 -6.71
N LEU A 103 10.87 15.72 -5.72
CA LEU A 103 11.55 15.97 -4.46
C LEU A 103 13.06 16.13 -4.66
N CYS A 104 13.65 15.33 -5.55
CA CYS A 104 15.07 15.35 -5.83
C CYS A 104 15.48 16.37 -6.90
N THR A 105 14.53 17.05 -7.53
CA THR A 105 14.79 18.12 -8.48
C THR A 105 14.54 19.46 -7.79
N ARG A 106 15.50 20.38 -7.89
CA ARG A 106 15.34 21.73 -7.33
C ARG A 106 14.11 22.41 -7.94
N GLY A 107 13.26 22.95 -7.09
CA GLY A 107 12.05 23.64 -7.51
C GLY A 107 11.01 23.71 -6.40
N LYS A 108 9.82 24.19 -6.76
CA LYS A 108 8.75 24.52 -5.82
C LYS A 108 8.36 23.36 -4.90
N TYR A 109 8.31 22.13 -5.42
CA TYR A 109 7.92 20.96 -4.63
C TYR A 109 8.96 20.63 -3.54
N GLN A 110 10.25 20.65 -3.90
CA GLN A 110 11.34 20.47 -2.95
C GLN A 110 11.37 21.61 -1.90
N ASP A 111 11.19 22.86 -2.33
CA ASP A 111 11.19 24.00 -1.42
C ASP A 111 10.02 23.92 -0.42
N GLU A 112 8.85 23.52 -0.88
CA GLU A 112 7.67 23.29 -0.03
C GLU A 112 7.88 22.12 0.94
N TYR A 113 8.50 21.02 0.49
CA TYR A 113 8.89 19.92 1.37
C TYR A 113 9.81 20.39 2.50
N LEU A 114 10.89 21.10 2.15
CA LEU A 114 11.89 21.59 3.11
C LEU A 114 11.29 22.61 4.09
N ARG A 115 10.29 23.39 3.66
CA ARG A 115 9.56 24.33 4.52
C ARG A 115 8.90 23.64 5.72
N HIS A 116 8.37 22.43 5.53
CA HIS A 116 7.68 21.66 6.57
C HIS A 116 8.59 20.65 7.29
N ALA A 117 9.66 20.19 6.64
CA ALA A 117 10.53 19.10 7.10
C ALA A 117 11.05 19.29 8.53
N THR A 118 11.42 20.51 8.91
CA THR A 118 11.96 20.79 10.26
C THR A 118 10.94 20.52 11.37
N CYS A 119 9.68 20.89 11.17
CA CYS A 119 8.65 20.65 12.19
C CYS A 119 8.20 19.18 12.19
N VAL A 120 7.94 18.61 11.01
CA VAL A 120 7.49 17.22 10.87
C VAL A 120 8.50 16.25 11.49
N LYS A 121 9.81 16.54 11.42
CA LYS A 121 10.83 15.76 12.14
C LYS A 121 10.63 15.74 13.65
N LYS A 122 10.28 16.88 14.27
CA LYS A 122 10.16 16.95 15.73
C LYS A 122 9.06 16.03 16.23
N VAL A 123 8.00 15.87 15.44
CA VAL A 123 6.89 14.96 15.73
C VAL A 123 7.07 13.57 15.14
N ARG A 124 8.26 13.23 14.63
CA ARG A 124 8.55 11.96 13.97
C ARG A 124 8.16 10.76 14.85
N GLN A 125 8.46 10.80 16.15
CA GLN A 125 8.13 9.70 17.06
C GLN A 125 6.62 9.48 17.20
N GLU A 126 5.83 10.56 17.21
CA GLU A 126 4.37 10.50 17.29
C GLU A 126 3.78 10.03 15.96
N TYR A 127 4.35 10.53 14.87
CA TYR A 127 3.98 10.17 13.51
C TYR A 127 4.26 8.69 13.19
N GLU A 128 5.40 8.14 13.62
CA GLU A 128 5.77 6.73 13.42
C GLU A 128 4.86 5.75 14.19
N VAL A 129 4.11 6.21 15.21
CA VAL A 129 3.09 5.37 15.84
C VAL A 129 1.94 5.08 14.87
N CYS A 130 1.60 6.04 14.01
CA CYS A 130 0.51 5.89 13.04
C CYS A 130 0.80 4.79 11.99
N SER A 131 2.07 4.59 11.64
CA SER A 131 2.46 3.63 10.61
C SER A 131 2.57 2.19 11.12
N LYS A 132 2.89 2.00 12.41
CA LYS A 132 3.07 0.67 13.03
C LYS A 132 1.83 -0.23 12.94
N ASN A 133 0.65 0.36 13.10
CA ASN A 133 -0.60 -0.40 12.97
C ASN A 133 -0.78 -0.92 11.54
N TYR A 134 -0.47 -0.07 10.55
CA TYR A 134 -0.52 -0.43 9.14
C TYR A 134 0.49 -1.52 8.78
N GLU A 135 1.74 -1.41 9.27
CA GLU A 135 2.76 -2.46 9.12
C GLU A 135 2.30 -3.79 9.72
N GLY A 136 1.74 -3.75 10.94
CA GLY A 136 1.20 -4.92 11.62
C GLY A 136 0.11 -5.59 10.79
N THR A 137 -0.83 -4.81 10.25
CA THR A 137 -1.88 -5.30 9.36
C THR A 137 -1.32 -5.97 8.10
N LEU A 138 -0.37 -5.34 7.41
CA LEU A 138 0.26 -5.92 6.22
C LEU A 138 1.00 -7.23 6.53
N SER A 139 1.72 -7.29 7.65
CA SER A 139 2.45 -8.47 8.10
C SER A 139 1.52 -9.62 8.46
N MET A 140 0.44 -9.34 9.20
CA MET A 140 -0.57 -10.35 9.54
C MET A 140 -1.15 -10.98 8.27
N ILE A 141 -1.55 -10.17 7.30
CA ILE A 141 -2.21 -10.71 6.12
C ILE A 141 -1.25 -11.48 5.20
N SER A 142 0.00 -11.00 5.06
CA SER A 142 1.02 -11.75 4.32
C SER A 142 1.24 -13.16 4.90
N ASN A 143 1.14 -13.31 6.22
CA ASN A 143 1.25 -14.61 6.89
C ASN A 143 0.00 -15.49 6.74
N HIS A 144 -1.20 -14.91 6.66
CA HIS A 144 -2.45 -15.65 6.41
C HIS A 144 -2.47 -16.25 5.00
N GLN A 145 -2.03 -15.51 3.97
CA GLN A 145 -1.94 -16.02 2.60
C GLN A 145 -1.04 -17.26 2.47
N LYS A 146 0.00 -17.39 3.31
CA LYS A 146 0.89 -18.57 3.34
C LYS A 146 0.26 -19.80 4.02
N LYS A 147 -0.73 -19.61 4.91
CA LYS A 147 -1.40 -20.71 5.64
C LYS A 147 -2.62 -21.27 4.90
N ASP A 148 -3.37 -20.42 4.19
CA ASP A 148 -4.60 -20.82 3.48
C ASP A 148 -4.33 -21.62 2.19
N GLN A 149 -3.06 -21.71 1.76
CA GLN A 149 -2.64 -22.52 0.62
C GLN A 149 -2.81 -24.05 0.84
N TYR A 150 -3.23 -24.49 2.04
CA TYR A 150 -3.44 -25.89 2.41
C TYR A 150 -4.92 -26.35 2.42
N HIS A 151 -5.90 -25.47 2.24
CA HIS A 151 -7.32 -25.85 2.22
C HIS A 151 -8.09 -25.19 1.07
N THR A 152 -8.21 -25.91 -0.04
CA THR A 152 -9.07 -25.57 -1.18
C THR A 152 -10.54 -25.82 -0.85
N ASP A 153 -11.31 -24.73 -0.72
CA ASP A 153 -12.74 -24.72 -1.04
C ASP A 153 -13.08 -23.43 -1.80
N ASN A 154 -13.49 -23.57 -3.06
CA ASN A 154 -13.46 -22.51 -4.08
C ASN A 154 -14.51 -21.39 -3.90
N THR A 155 -15.45 -21.53 -2.96
CA THR A 155 -16.52 -20.55 -2.71
C THR A 155 -16.16 -19.46 -1.69
N ASN A 156 -15.12 -19.66 -0.87
CA ASN A 156 -14.73 -18.72 0.21
C ASN A 156 -13.61 -17.75 -0.19
N VAL A 157 -13.01 -17.92 -1.37
CA VAL A 157 -11.82 -17.16 -1.81
C VAL A 157 -12.15 -15.71 -2.16
N ALA A 158 -13.32 -15.45 -2.76
CA ALA A 158 -13.74 -14.10 -3.15
C ALA A 158 -14.07 -13.22 -1.92
N ALA A 159 -14.75 -13.78 -0.91
CA ALA A 159 -15.04 -13.11 0.35
C ALA A 159 -13.74 -12.78 1.11
N ASN A 160 -12.78 -13.71 1.14
CA ASN A 160 -11.47 -13.48 1.74
C ASN A 160 -10.65 -12.40 1.01
N HIS A 161 -10.77 -12.27 -0.32
CA HIS A 161 -10.07 -11.24 -1.07
C HIS A 161 -10.67 -9.85 -0.87
N GLU A 162 -12.00 -9.74 -0.81
CA GLU A 162 -12.67 -8.48 -0.51
C GLU A 162 -12.34 -8.01 0.92
N ASP A 163 -12.40 -8.91 1.91
CA ASP A 163 -12.05 -8.59 3.29
C ASP A 163 -10.57 -8.25 3.47
N TYR A 164 -9.69 -8.88 2.68
CA TYR A 164 -8.29 -8.49 2.60
C TYR A 164 -8.13 -7.04 2.14
N LEU A 165 -8.72 -6.68 1.00
CA LEU A 165 -8.63 -5.33 0.46
C LEU A 165 -9.24 -4.31 1.41
N ARG A 166 -10.42 -4.60 1.98
CA ARG A 166 -11.08 -3.79 3.02
C ARG A 166 -10.13 -3.50 4.18
N THR A 167 -9.50 -4.54 4.73
CA THR A 167 -8.60 -4.42 5.88
C THR A 167 -7.36 -3.57 5.56
N VAL A 168 -6.72 -3.80 4.41
CA VAL A 168 -5.56 -3.01 3.97
C VAL A 168 -5.94 -1.56 3.73
N CYS A 169 -7.08 -1.31 3.08
CA CYS A 169 -7.54 0.03 2.75
C CYS A 169 -7.94 0.85 3.98
N CYS A 170 -8.65 0.24 4.93
CA CYS A 170 -9.05 0.93 6.16
C CYS A 170 -7.85 1.23 7.05
N SER A 171 -6.92 0.28 7.20
CA SER A 171 -5.69 0.51 7.94
C SER A 171 -4.82 1.60 7.30
N PHE A 172 -4.76 1.65 5.96
CA PHE A 172 -4.06 2.73 5.25
C PHE A 172 -4.73 4.09 5.46
N GLN A 173 -6.06 4.16 5.44
CA GLN A 173 -6.81 5.39 5.67
C GLN A 173 -6.65 5.88 7.11
N GLU A 174 -6.68 4.99 8.10
CA GLU A 174 -6.40 5.31 9.50
C GLU A 174 -4.98 5.88 9.66
N TYR A 175 -4.00 5.29 8.98
CA TYR A 175 -2.63 5.79 8.96
C TYR A 175 -2.56 7.23 8.41
N LEU A 176 -3.22 7.52 7.28
CA LEU A 176 -3.25 8.88 6.70
C LEU A 176 -3.88 9.89 7.67
N VAL A 177 -5.05 9.57 8.23
CA VAL A 177 -5.78 10.44 9.16
C VAL A 177 -4.99 10.68 10.45
N CYS A 178 -4.42 9.62 11.04
CA CYS A 178 -3.58 9.72 12.23
C CYS A 178 -2.37 10.63 11.99
N SER A 179 -1.71 10.44 10.85
CA SER A 179 -0.53 11.22 10.46
C SER A 179 -0.86 12.69 10.25
N GLU A 180 -1.93 12.97 9.51
CA GLU A 180 -2.42 14.33 9.26
C GLU A 180 -2.78 15.05 10.56
N GLN A 181 -3.55 14.41 11.45
CA GLN A 181 -3.91 14.99 12.74
C GLN A 181 -2.71 15.24 13.66
N THR A 182 -1.71 14.37 13.62
CA THR A 182 -0.49 14.53 14.41
C THR A 182 0.29 15.76 13.95
N VAL A 183 0.47 15.92 12.63
CA VAL A 183 1.14 17.10 12.07
C VAL A 183 0.29 18.35 12.24
N LEU A 184 -1.03 18.26 12.12
CA LEU A 184 -1.96 19.39 12.31
C LEU A 184 -1.79 20.03 13.69
N ARG A 185 -1.80 19.21 14.75
CA ARG A 185 -1.72 19.67 16.14
C ARG A 185 -0.40 20.37 16.46
N SER A 186 0.69 19.98 15.80
CA SER A 186 2.04 20.38 16.18
C SER A 186 2.72 21.33 15.18
N CYS A 187 2.34 21.27 13.90
CA CYS A 187 2.99 21.98 12.80
C CYS A 187 2.03 22.85 11.98
N GLY A 188 0.72 22.76 12.20
CA GLY A 188 -0.31 23.57 11.55
C GLY A 188 -0.85 23.00 10.25
N ASP A 189 -1.88 23.67 9.72
CA ASP A 189 -2.73 23.18 8.63
C ASP A 189 -1.96 22.90 7.34
N GLU A 190 -1.07 23.81 6.93
CA GLU A 190 -0.32 23.66 5.68
C GLU A 190 0.62 22.45 5.71
N ALA A 191 1.30 22.22 6.84
CA ALA A 191 2.18 21.07 7.02
C ALA A 191 1.37 19.75 7.06
N ALA A 192 0.19 19.78 7.67
CA ALA A 192 -0.71 18.62 7.74
C ALA A 192 -1.22 18.23 6.36
N LEU A 193 -1.72 19.20 5.58
CA LEU A 193 -2.19 19.00 4.21
C LEU A 193 -1.06 18.49 3.30
N PHE A 194 0.13 19.11 3.40
CA PHE A 194 1.29 18.66 2.64
C PHE A 194 1.68 17.23 3.01
N THR A 195 1.72 16.90 4.30
CA THR A 195 2.05 15.55 4.77
C THR A 195 1.05 14.54 4.24
N SER A 196 -0.25 14.75 4.44
CA SER A 196 -1.32 13.87 3.94
C SER A 196 -1.20 13.62 2.43
N ALA A 197 -1.00 14.69 1.64
CA ALA A 197 -0.77 14.59 0.20
C ALA A 197 0.50 13.82 -0.16
N PHE A 198 1.61 14.06 0.55
CA PHE A 198 2.87 13.36 0.37
C PHE A 198 2.73 11.86 0.64
N LEU A 199 2.19 11.47 1.79
CA LEU A 199 1.95 10.07 2.16
C LEU A 199 1.05 9.36 1.15
N LYS A 200 -0.04 10.02 0.75
CA LYS A 200 -0.95 9.49 -0.25
C LYS A 200 -0.23 9.26 -1.57
N ARG A 201 0.58 10.21 -2.06
CA ARG A 201 1.32 10.07 -3.33
C ARG A 201 2.38 8.99 -3.29
N MET A 202 3.05 8.84 -2.16
CA MET A 202 4.04 7.80 -1.91
C MET A 202 3.45 6.40 -1.79
N ALA A 203 2.16 6.27 -1.48
CA ALA A 203 1.49 4.98 -1.57
C ALA A 203 1.41 4.50 -3.03
N SER A 204 1.56 3.19 -3.22
CA SER A 204 1.46 2.57 -4.53
C SER A 204 0.11 2.90 -5.17
N ASN A 205 0.10 3.02 -6.50
CA ASN A 205 -1.17 3.28 -7.20
C ASN A 205 -2.12 2.07 -7.11
N ILE A 206 -1.66 0.89 -6.66
CA ILE A 206 -2.54 -0.21 -6.22
C ILE A 206 -3.39 0.30 -5.07
N ILE A 207 -2.77 0.69 -3.96
CA ILE A 207 -3.50 1.16 -2.78
C ILE A 207 -4.42 2.32 -3.16
N LYS A 208 -3.95 3.29 -3.94
CA LYS A 208 -4.84 4.38 -4.40
C LYS A 208 -6.04 3.83 -5.16
N ASN A 209 -5.82 3.05 -6.21
CA ASN A 209 -6.90 2.61 -7.10
C ASN A 209 -7.86 1.62 -6.43
N PHE A 210 -7.34 0.66 -5.64
CA PHE A 210 -8.16 -0.33 -4.94
C PHE A 210 -8.86 0.26 -3.71
N CYS A 211 -8.26 1.25 -3.03
CA CYS A 211 -8.87 1.88 -1.87
C CYS A 211 -9.74 3.09 -2.22
N PHE A 212 -9.83 3.50 -3.49
CA PHE A 212 -10.73 4.57 -3.92
C PHE A 212 -12.22 4.19 -3.77
N GLU A 213 -12.55 2.90 -3.79
CA GLU A 213 -13.92 2.39 -3.60
C GLU A 213 -14.34 2.32 -2.13
N TYR A 214 -13.39 2.01 -1.23
CA TYR A 214 -13.61 1.99 0.22
C TYR A 214 -13.64 3.43 0.80
N ARG A 215 -14.77 4.13 0.63
CA ARG A 215 -15.02 5.42 1.30
C ARG A 215 -15.32 5.21 2.78
N ASP A 216 -15.14 6.26 3.57
CA ASP A 216 -15.25 6.35 5.06
C ASP A 216 -16.42 5.58 5.73
N LYS A 217 -17.49 5.24 4.97
CA LYS A 217 -18.63 4.46 5.46
C LYS A 217 -18.34 2.97 5.64
N GLU A 218 -17.41 2.38 4.88
CA GLU A 218 -17.11 0.94 4.91
C GLU A 218 -16.02 0.56 5.91
N CYS A 219 -15.16 1.52 6.29
CA CYS A 219 -14.18 1.34 7.35
C CYS A 219 -14.79 1.51 8.75
N SER A 220 -16.00 2.03 8.83
CA SER A 220 -16.82 1.98 10.04
C SER A 220 -17.44 0.59 10.17
N LEU A 221 -16.65 -0.42 10.57
CA LEU A 221 -17.05 -1.69 11.22
C LEU A 221 -15.90 -2.73 11.14
N ALA A 222 -14.79 -2.44 11.83
CA ALA A 222 -13.82 -3.48 12.18
C ALA A 222 -13.31 -3.22 13.62
N GLY A 223 -13.94 -3.87 14.61
CA GLY A 223 -13.29 -4.10 15.90
C GLY A 223 -13.71 -3.25 17.11
N LYS A 224 -14.99 -3.28 17.50
CA LYS A 224 -15.35 -3.36 18.93
C LYS A 224 -16.14 -4.65 19.18
N ALA A 225 -15.43 -5.77 19.20
CA ALA A 225 -15.91 -6.94 19.93
C ALA A 225 -15.59 -6.71 21.42
N THR A 226 -16.36 -5.85 22.07
CA THR A 226 -16.49 -5.84 23.53
C THR A 226 -17.89 -6.33 23.84
N ALA A 227 -17.93 -7.38 24.64
CA ALA A 227 -19.12 -8.08 25.08
C ALA A 227 -20.22 -7.16 25.63
N THR A 228 -21.46 -7.60 25.43
CA THR A 228 -22.65 -7.37 26.27
C THR A 228 -22.90 -5.95 26.77
N ASP A 229 -23.92 -5.28 26.22
CA ASP A 229 -25.05 -4.88 27.08
C ASP A 229 -26.35 -4.59 26.32
N HIS A 230 -27.45 -4.75 27.04
CA HIS A 230 -28.85 -4.98 26.67
C HIS A 230 -29.55 -4.05 25.66
N SER A 231 -30.31 -4.64 24.70
CA SER A 231 -31.67 -4.16 24.38
C SER A 231 -32.51 -5.22 23.64
N VAL A 232 -33.37 -5.94 24.35
CA VAL A 232 -34.63 -6.49 23.79
C VAL A 232 -35.76 -6.08 24.72
N PHE A 233 -36.09 -4.80 24.70
CA PHE A 233 -37.36 -4.27 25.19
C PHE A 233 -38.42 -4.46 24.09
N LEU A 234 -38.84 -5.70 23.82
CA LEU A 234 -39.98 -5.98 22.94
C LEU A 234 -40.80 -7.20 23.42
N ILE A 235 -40.97 -7.36 24.74
CA ILE A 235 -41.98 -8.28 25.30
C ILE A 235 -42.64 -7.66 26.55
N PRO A 236 -43.52 -6.65 26.39
CA PRO A 236 -44.67 -6.60 27.30
C PRO A 236 -46.01 -6.38 26.60
N THR A 237 -46.05 -6.13 25.29
CA THR A 237 -47.32 -5.82 24.60
C THR A 237 -48.16 -7.05 24.25
N ILE A 238 -47.58 -8.26 24.27
CA ILE A 238 -48.31 -9.52 24.00
C ILE A 238 -48.99 -10.07 25.26
N ILE A 239 -48.42 -9.81 26.45
CA ILE A 239 -48.99 -10.29 27.72
C ILE A 239 -50.20 -9.44 28.13
N ALA A 240 -50.18 -8.13 27.89
CA ALA A 240 -51.29 -7.25 28.19
C ALA A 240 -52.54 -7.54 27.34
N THR A 241 -52.37 -7.90 26.06
CA THR A 241 -53.49 -8.23 25.16
C THR A 241 -54.09 -9.61 25.44
N LEU A 242 -53.27 -10.59 25.85
CA LEU A 242 -53.76 -11.91 26.29
C LEU A 242 -54.48 -11.85 27.65
N TYR A 243 -54.05 -10.99 28.58
CA TYR A 243 -54.70 -10.84 29.88
C TYR A 243 -56.10 -10.20 29.77
N SER A 244 -56.27 -9.20 28.89
CA SER A 244 -57.58 -8.60 28.62
C SER A 244 -58.56 -9.56 27.93
N LEU A 245 -58.07 -10.49 27.11
CA LEU A 245 -58.91 -11.51 26.44
C LEU A 245 -59.30 -12.67 27.38
N LEU A 246 -58.48 -12.99 28.38
CA LEU A 246 -58.74 -14.09 29.31
C LEU A 246 -59.61 -13.68 30.52
N TYR A 247 -59.55 -12.41 30.95
CA TYR A 247 -60.31 -11.93 32.11
C TYR A 247 -61.52 -11.03 31.79
N GLY A 248 -61.78 -10.73 30.51
CA GLY A 248 -62.94 -9.94 30.07
C GLY A 248 -64.29 -10.69 30.08
N ASN A 249 -64.31 -12.00 30.36
CA ASN A 249 -65.52 -12.82 30.35
C ASN A 249 -65.80 -13.46 31.71
N PHE A 250 -66.03 -12.67 32.76
CA PHE A 250 -66.70 -13.10 34.00
C PHE A 250 -67.38 -11.89 34.68
N VAL A 251 -68.58 -11.45 34.18
CA VAL A 251 -69.94 -11.67 34.78
C VAL A 251 -70.29 -10.63 35.87
N PRO A 252 -71.57 -10.26 36.17
CA PRO A 252 -72.88 -10.47 35.52
C PRO A 252 -73.69 -9.15 35.27
N THR A 253 -74.86 -9.31 34.64
CA THR A 253 -76.06 -8.49 34.81
C THR A 253 -76.43 -8.20 36.26
#